data_AF-A0A953EPU0-F1
#
_entry.id   AF-A0A953EPU0-F1
#
_cell.length_a   1.000
_cell.length_b   1.000
_cell.length_c   1.000
_cell.angle_alpha   90.00
_cell.angle_beta   90.00
_cell.angle_gamma   90.00
#
_symmetry.space_group_name_H-M   'P 1'
#
loop_
_entity.id
_entity.type
_entity.pdbx_description
1 polymer ?
#
loop_
_entity_poly.entity_id
_entity_poly.type
_entity_poly.pdbx_seq_one_letter_code
_entity_poly.pdbx_strand_id
1 'polypeptide(L)'
;MTRSQRSYEPLTDSNLLRLRDIALDRHNELAAQRPDWCAELLAACLVQGAARHRVHGDRGIKDIDVYLLYPLPAGRRANAFPYARGTTQRDFGPSEHGQELYIGPDYDKPSAAKRIPKWERFEGRRVDLLARVVPPHPDGPAGAVQAWISGNADKQRSTPWHLARCPIVALWPDLGDLRWKGPADDVAGVEKGAYER
;
A
#
# COMPACT_ATOMS: atom_id res chain seq x y z
N MET A 1 9.85 -21.75 -8.66
CA MET A 1 9.46 -20.43 -8.13
C MET A 1 10.70 -19.56 -8.02
N THR A 2 10.66 -18.34 -8.51
CA THR A 2 11.77 -17.37 -8.42
C THR A 2 11.76 -16.68 -7.05
N ARG A 3 12.93 -16.48 -6.44
CA ARG A 3 13.09 -15.78 -5.15
C ARG A 3 14.07 -14.62 -5.29
N SER A 4 13.75 -13.47 -4.72
CA SER A 4 14.67 -12.32 -4.70
C SER A 4 14.39 -11.37 -3.53
N GLN A 5 15.43 -10.66 -3.07
CA GLN A 5 15.26 -9.58 -2.08
C GLN A 5 14.41 -8.44 -2.66
N ARG A 6 14.60 -8.11 -3.94
CA ARG A 6 13.77 -7.17 -4.71
C ARG A 6 13.50 -7.71 -6.11
N SER A 7 12.31 -7.47 -6.64
CA SER A 7 11.99 -7.70 -8.05
C SER A 7 12.11 -6.41 -8.85
N TYR A 8 12.74 -6.50 -10.02
CA TYR A 8 12.85 -5.40 -10.98
C TYR A 8 12.03 -5.66 -12.25
N GLU A 9 11.28 -6.77 -12.28
CA GLU A 9 10.34 -7.05 -13.37
C GLU A 9 9.27 -5.96 -13.42
N PRO A 10 8.79 -5.54 -14.59
CA PRO A 10 7.77 -4.50 -14.70
C PRO A 10 6.47 -4.86 -13.97
N LEU A 11 5.92 -3.91 -13.20
CA LEU A 11 4.57 -4.03 -12.66
C LEU A 11 3.56 -3.60 -13.74
N THR A 12 2.90 -4.56 -14.38
CA THR A 12 1.99 -4.34 -15.51
C THR A 12 0.55 -4.06 -15.07
N ASP A 13 -0.32 -3.66 -16.01
CA ASP A 13 -1.74 -3.46 -15.75
C ASP A 13 -2.46 -4.77 -15.39
N SER A 14 -1.99 -5.92 -15.89
CA SER A 14 -2.48 -7.23 -15.44
C SER A 14 -2.17 -7.47 -13.96
N ASN A 15 -0.99 -7.04 -13.50
CA ASN A 15 -0.66 -7.10 -12.08
C ASN A 15 -1.56 -6.14 -11.27
N LEU A 16 -1.85 -4.94 -11.78
CA LEU A 16 -2.76 -4.01 -11.12
C LEU A 16 -4.19 -4.57 -11.01
N LEU A 17 -4.70 -5.24 -12.05
CA LEU A 17 -6.01 -5.93 -12.00
C LEU A 17 -6.04 -6.96 -10.87
N ARG A 18 -5.00 -7.79 -10.77
CA ARG A 18 -4.90 -8.79 -9.70
C ARG A 18 -4.82 -8.15 -8.31
N LEU A 19 -4.06 -7.06 -8.16
CA LEU A 19 -4.00 -6.32 -6.91
C LEU A 19 -5.34 -5.68 -6.52
N ARG A 20 -6.09 -5.17 -7.50
CA ARG A 20 -7.45 -4.70 -7.29
C ARG A 20 -8.33 -5.83 -6.78
N ASP A 21 -8.30 -7.00 -7.40
CA ASP A 21 -9.15 -8.12 -6.99
C ASP A 21 -8.81 -8.57 -5.55
N ILE A 22 -7.52 -8.67 -5.19
CA ILE A 22 -7.07 -8.90 -3.81
C ILE A 22 -7.60 -7.82 -2.84
N ALA A 23 -7.60 -6.55 -3.26
CA ALA A 23 -8.10 -5.45 -2.46
C ALA A 23 -9.63 -5.51 -2.29
N LEU A 24 -10.38 -5.85 -3.33
CA LEU A 24 -11.83 -5.99 -3.29
C LEU A 24 -12.27 -7.17 -2.43
N ASP A 25 -11.55 -8.30 -2.48
CA ASP A 25 -11.77 -9.42 -1.57
C ASP A 25 -11.61 -8.97 -0.11
N ARG A 26 -10.55 -8.21 0.17
CA ARG A 26 -10.34 -7.67 1.51
C ARG A 26 -11.42 -6.67 1.92
N HIS A 27 -11.89 -5.85 0.98
CA HIS A 27 -13.01 -4.96 1.23
C HIS A 27 -14.26 -5.73 1.62
N ASN A 28 -14.61 -6.80 0.90
CA ASN A 28 -15.79 -7.62 1.18
C ASN A 28 -15.71 -8.23 2.58
N GLU A 29 -14.55 -8.73 3.00
CA GLU A 29 -14.33 -9.23 4.37
C GLU A 29 -14.54 -8.13 5.42
N LEU A 30 -13.98 -6.93 5.18
CA LEU A 30 -14.11 -5.80 6.08
C LEU A 30 -15.55 -5.30 6.17
N ALA A 31 -16.25 -5.25 5.05
CA ALA A 31 -17.66 -4.85 4.96
C ALA A 31 -18.55 -5.83 5.71
N ALA A 32 -18.30 -7.13 5.60
CA ALA A 32 -19.03 -8.16 6.34
C ALA A 32 -18.78 -8.08 7.86
N GLN A 33 -17.54 -7.79 8.27
CA GLN A 33 -17.19 -7.71 9.69
C GLN A 33 -17.65 -6.41 10.35
N ARG A 34 -17.55 -5.28 9.64
CA ARG A 34 -17.76 -3.92 10.15
C ARG A 34 -18.47 -3.05 9.12
N PRO A 35 -19.73 -3.36 8.77
CA PRO A 35 -20.48 -2.56 7.80
C PRO A 35 -20.64 -1.10 8.25
N ASP A 36 -20.63 -0.83 9.56
CA ASP A 36 -20.70 0.52 10.14
C ASP A 36 -19.50 1.42 9.82
N TRP A 37 -18.39 0.86 9.32
CA TRP A 37 -17.22 1.61 8.85
C TRP A 37 -16.85 1.32 7.39
N CYS A 38 -17.12 0.11 6.92
CA CYS A 38 -16.56 -0.43 5.69
C CYS A 38 -17.64 -0.79 4.66
N ALA A 39 -18.86 -0.26 4.78
CA ALA A 39 -19.94 -0.52 3.81
C ALA A 39 -19.60 -0.07 2.39
N GLU A 40 -18.89 1.06 2.25
CA GLU A 40 -18.54 1.65 0.96
C GLU A 40 -17.02 1.88 0.87
N LEU A 41 -16.37 1.24 -0.11
CA LEU A 41 -14.98 1.50 -0.42
C LEU A 41 -14.87 2.77 -1.26
N LEU A 42 -14.20 3.79 -0.71
CA LEU A 42 -13.93 5.04 -1.41
C LEU A 42 -12.85 4.85 -2.49
N ALA A 43 -11.75 4.21 -2.13
CA ALA A 43 -10.65 3.93 -3.05
C ALA A 43 -9.81 2.75 -2.58
N ALA A 44 -9.23 2.01 -3.54
CA ALA A 44 -8.08 1.15 -3.30
C ALA A 44 -6.88 1.73 -4.04
N CYS A 45 -5.71 1.76 -3.41
CA CYS A 45 -4.53 2.39 -3.98
C CYS A 45 -3.27 1.53 -3.77
N LEU A 46 -2.49 1.38 -4.83
CA LEU A 46 -1.11 0.94 -4.77
C LEU A 46 -0.25 2.10 -4.28
N VAL A 47 0.63 1.85 -3.30
CA VAL A 47 1.44 2.89 -2.68
C VAL A 47 2.90 2.47 -2.47
N GLN A 48 3.71 3.41 -1.95
CA GLN A 48 5.11 3.19 -1.53
C GLN A 48 6.01 2.59 -2.63
N GLY A 49 6.75 1.52 -2.30
CA GLY A 49 7.80 0.95 -3.16
C GLY A 49 7.25 0.47 -4.49
N ALA A 50 6.14 -0.27 -4.46
CA ALA A 50 5.51 -0.83 -5.65
C ALA A 50 4.89 0.25 -6.55
N ALA A 51 4.23 1.27 -5.97
CA ALA A 51 3.73 2.39 -6.77
C ALA A 51 4.85 3.19 -7.44
N ARG A 52 5.95 3.43 -6.73
CA ARG A 52 7.11 4.09 -7.33
C ARG A 52 7.74 3.26 -8.44
N HIS A 53 7.88 1.95 -8.21
CA HIS A 53 8.36 1.04 -9.25
C HIS A 53 7.48 1.10 -10.51
N ARG A 54 6.15 1.12 -10.36
CA ARG A 54 5.20 1.25 -11.49
C ARG A 54 5.35 2.55 -12.28
N VAL A 55 5.63 3.66 -11.61
CA VAL A 55 5.60 5.01 -12.21
C VAL A 55 6.98 5.44 -12.71
N HIS A 56 8.06 5.07 -12.02
CA HIS A 56 9.41 5.51 -12.33
C HIS A 56 10.37 4.39 -12.73
N GLY A 57 10.12 3.14 -12.30
CA GLY A 57 11.01 2.01 -12.56
C GLY A 57 12.39 2.12 -11.91
N ASP A 58 12.59 3.08 -11.00
CA ASP A 58 13.91 3.47 -10.48
C ASP A 58 14.41 2.64 -9.30
N ARG A 59 13.58 1.72 -8.78
CA ARG A 59 13.94 0.78 -7.70
C ARG A 59 13.06 -0.47 -7.74
N GLY A 60 13.56 -1.59 -7.22
CA GLY A 60 12.82 -2.85 -7.18
C GLY A 60 11.81 -2.98 -6.03
N ILE A 61 10.82 -3.83 -6.23
CA ILE A 61 9.74 -4.15 -5.28
C ILE A 61 10.24 -5.15 -4.24
N LYS A 62 10.20 -4.81 -2.94
CA LYS A 62 10.42 -5.76 -1.84
C LYS A 62 9.10 -6.42 -1.44
N ASP A 63 8.13 -5.59 -1.10
CA ASP A 63 6.75 -5.92 -0.77
C ASP A 63 5.80 -5.00 -1.55
N ILE A 64 4.52 -5.38 -1.63
CA ILE A 64 3.48 -4.61 -2.31
C ILE A 64 2.52 -4.05 -1.27
N ASP A 65 2.54 -2.73 -1.07
CA ASP A 65 1.60 -2.05 -0.17
C ASP A 65 0.34 -1.59 -0.91
N VAL A 66 -0.82 -1.98 -0.38
CA VAL A 66 -2.14 -1.56 -0.88
C VAL A 66 -2.95 -0.95 0.26
N TYR A 67 -3.47 0.25 0.03
CA TYR A 67 -4.35 0.95 0.96
C TYR A 67 -5.81 0.88 0.49
N LEU A 68 -6.69 0.47 1.38
CA LEU A 68 -8.14 0.58 1.26
C LEU A 68 -8.60 1.80 2.05
N LEU A 69 -9.25 2.73 1.38
CA LEU A 69 -9.74 3.98 1.97
C LEU A 69 -11.26 3.94 2.05
N TYR A 70 -11.76 4.30 3.22
CA TYR A 70 -13.17 4.35 3.54
C TYR A 70 -13.57 5.77 3.93
N PRO A 71 -14.82 6.20 3.68
CA PRO A 71 -15.29 7.48 4.18
C PRO A 71 -15.31 7.47 5.72
N LEU A 72 -14.86 8.55 6.34
CA LEU A 72 -14.98 8.77 7.78
C LEU A 72 -16.47 9.02 8.11
N PRO A 73 -17.14 8.15 8.90
CA PRO A 73 -18.53 8.37 9.24
C PRO A 73 -18.72 9.65 10.07
N ALA A 74 -19.82 10.36 9.82
CA ALA A 74 -20.14 11.60 10.52
C ALA A 74 -20.14 11.42 12.05
N GLY A 75 -19.57 12.38 12.77
CA GLY A 75 -19.46 12.34 14.23
C GLY A 75 -18.43 11.35 14.79
N ARG A 76 -17.73 10.58 13.94
CA ARG A 76 -16.67 9.66 14.36
C ARG A 76 -15.28 10.26 14.15
N ARG A 77 -14.32 9.74 14.91
CA ARG A 77 -12.90 10.10 14.81
C ARG A 77 -12.12 9.00 14.09
N ALA A 78 -11.15 9.37 13.27
CA ALA A 78 -10.36 8.40 12.51
C ALA A 78 -9.59 7.40 13.41
N ASN A 79 -9.20 7.80 14.61
CA ASN A 79 -8.53 6.92 15.58
C ASN A 79 -9.46 5.85 16.20
N ALA A 80 -10.78 6.00 16.06
CA ALA A 80 -11.75 5.00 16.49
C ALA A 80 -11.98 3.92 15.42
N PHE A 81 -11.37 4.06 14.24
CA PHE A 81 -11.46 3.05 13.19
C PHE A 81 -10.72 1.77 13.63
N PRO A 82 -11.40 0.61 13.72
CA PRO A 82 -10.85 -0.62 14.30
C PRO A 82 -9.58 -1.13 13.61
N TYR A 83 -9.45 -0.85 12.32
CA TYR A 83 -8.36 -1.34 11.49
C TYR A 83 -7.24 -0.30 11.27
N ALA A 84 -7.30 0.85 11.95
CA ALA A 84 -6.36 1.96 11.77
C ALA A 84 -4.88 1.58 12.03
N ARG A 85 -4.63 0.54 12.83
CA ARG A 85 -3.28 0.04 13.18
C ARG A 85 -2.99 -1.37 12.65
N GLY A 86 -3.92 -1.96 11.90
CA GLY A 86 -3.80 -3.31 11.38
C GLY A 86 -3.19 -3.35 9.98
N THR A 87 -2.56 -4.49 9.66
CA THR A 87 -2.13 -4.85 8.31
C THR A 87 -2.42 -6.33 8.09
N THR A 88 -3.17 -6.64 7.03
CA THR A 88 -3.43 -8.02 6.60
C THR A 88 -2.51 -8.36 5.44
N GLN A 89 -1.82 -9.50 5.50
CA GLN A 89 -0.98 -9.98 4.40
C GLN A 89 -1.75 -10.94 3.53
N ARG A 90 -1.61 -10.80 2.21
CA ARG A 90 -2.06 -11.78 1.21
C ARG A 90 -0.89 -12.19 0.33
N ASP A 91 -1.01 -13.40 -0.20
CA ASP A 91 -0.12 -13.88 -1.23
C ASP A 91 -0.55 -13.28 -2.57
N PHE A 92 0.38 -12.65 -3.30
CA PHE A 92 0.10 -12.24 -4.66
C PHE A 92 -0.09 -13.47 -5.57
N GLY A 93 0.48 -14.62 -5.21
CA GLY A 93 0.53 -15.85 -5.99
C GLY A 93 1.60 -15.82 -7.09
N PRO A 94 1.77 -16.92 -7.84
CA PRO A 94 2.82 -17.03 -8.84
C PRO A 94 2.81 -15.86 -9.83
N SER A 95 3.99 -15.27 -10.04
CA SER A 95 4.21 -14.13 -10.95
C SER A 95 5.70 -13.94 -11.23
N GLU A 96 6.00 -13.07 -12.18
CA GLU A 96 7.34 -12.61 -12.58
C GLU A 96 8.07 -11.96 -11.40
N HIS A 97 7.33 -11.34 -10.47
CA HIS A 97 7.91 -10.72 -9.29
C HIS A 97 8.46 -11.72 -8.26
N GLY A 98 8.14 -13.01 -8.41
CA GLY A 98 8.60 -14.08 -7.54
C GLY A 98 8.20 -13.88 -6.08
N GLN A 99 8.77 -14.70 -5.21
CA GLN A 99 8.62 -14.62 -3.76
C GLN A 99 9.71 -13.69 -3.16
N GLU A 100 9.36 -12.99 -2.08
CA GLU A 100 10.33 -12.23 -1.29
C GLU A 100 11.32 -13.18 -0.59
N LEU A 101 12.62 -12.92 -0.75
CA LEU A 101 13.69 -13.63 -0.05
C LEU A 101 14.05 -12.88 1.24
N TYR A 102 13.88 -13.56 2.38
CA TYR A 102 14.32 -13.06 3.68
C TYR A 102 15.71 -13.61 4.02
N ILE A 103 16.59 -12.76 4.57
CA ILE A 103 17.96 -13.13 4.97
C ILE A 103 18.20 -12.87 6.46
N GLY A 104 19.32 -13.33 7.02
CA GLY A 104 19.66 -13.22 8.45
C GLY A 104 19.26 -11.88 9.11
N PRO A 105 19.67 -10.71 8.56
CA PRO A 105 19.27 -9.40 9.09
C PRO A 105 17.75 -9.14 9.17
N ASP A 106 16.93 -9.78 8.33
CA ASP A 106 15.47 -9.70 8.45
C ASP A 106 14.95 -10.47 9.69
N TYR A 107 15.62 -11.57 10.08
CA TYR A 107 15.30 -12.36 11.28
C TYR A 107 15.81 -11.73 12.58
N ASP A 108 16.77 -10.80 12.53
CA ASP A 108 17.27 -10.11 13.72
C ASP A 108 16.18 -9.25 14.40
N LYS A 109 15.11 -8.88 13.67
CA LYS A 109 13.96 -8.15 14.21
C LYS A 109 12.95 -9.14 14.80
N PRO A 110 12.70 -9.16 16.13
CA PRO A 110 11.83 -10.16 16.74
C PRO A 110 10.39 -10.19 16.19
N SER A 111 9.87 -9.03 15.79
CA SER A 111 8.54 -8.92 15.17
C SER A 111 8.50 -9.49 13.75
N ALA A 112 9.61 -9.45 13.02
CA ALA A 112 9.73 -10.01 11.67
C ALA A 112 9.99 -11.51 11.75
N ALA A 113 10.92 -11.98 12.61
CA ALA A 113 11.24 -13.39 12.80
C ALA A 113 10.01 -14.27 13.07
N LYS A 114 9.04 -13.77 13.83
CA LYS A 114 7.78 -14.47 14.13
C LYS A 114 6.85 -14.63 12.92
N ARG A 115 6.99 -13.76 11.91
CA ARG A 115 6.08 -13.65 10.77
C ARG A 115 6.68 -14.19 9.48
N ILE A 116 8.00 -14.12 9.33
CA ILE A 116 8.73 -14.62 8.16
C ILE A 116 8.36 -16.08 7.81
N PRO A 117 8.30 -17.04 8.76
CA PRO A 117 7.92 -18.42 8.42
C PRO A 117 6.52 -18.57 7.81
N LYS A 118 5.62 -17.61 8.05
CA LYS A 118 4.31 -17.56 7.40
C LYS A 118 4.43 -17.01 5.98
N TRP A 119 5.23 -15.96 5.78
CA TRP A 119 5.42 -15.31 4.48
C TRP A 119 6.24 -16.16 3.51
N GLU A 120 7.14 -16.99 4.02
CA GLU A 120 7.90 -17.96 3.22
C GLU A 120 7.03 -19.08 2.61
N ARG A 121 5.76 -19.18 3.01
CA ARG A 121 4.78 -20.09 2.42
C ARG A 121 4.04 -19.49 1.22
N PHE A 122 4.18 -18.19 0.98
CA PHE A 122 3.58 -17.55 -0.19
C PHE A 122 4.26 -18.02 -1.48
N GLU A 123 3.47 -18.22 -2.52
CA GLU A 123 3.93 -18.58 -3.85
C GLU A 123 4.40 -17.35 -4.65
N GLY A 124 3.86 -16.18 -4.30
CA GLY A 124 4.20 -14.88 -4.86
C GLY A 124 4.75 -13.89 -3.84
N ARG A 125 4.88 -12.64 -4.28
CA ARG A 125 5.33 -11.54 -3.44
C ARG A 125 4.25 -11.19 -2.41
N ARG A 126 4.68 -10.79 -1.22
CA ARG A 126 3.76 -10.39 -0.15
C ARG A 126 3.02 -9.11 -0.53
N VAL A 127 1.69 -9.14 -0.39
CA VAL A 127 0.82 -7.95 -0.48
C VAL A 127 0.38 -7.56 0.93
N ASP A 128 0.79 -6.38 1.38
CA ASP A 128 0.36 -5.76 2.62
C ASP A 128 -0.88 -4.89 2.39
N LEU A 129 -1.99 -5.27 3.00
CA LEU A 129 -3.28 -4.58 2.91
C LEU A 129 -3.51 -3.77 4.18
N LEU A 130 -3.62 -2.45 4.02
CA LEU A 130 -3.90 -1.52 5.10
C LEU A 130 -5.24 -0.83 4.85
N ALA A 131 -6.02 -0.60 5.90
CA ALA A 131 -7.27 0.13 5.80
C ALA A 131 -7.18 1.46 6.54
N ARG A 132 -7.72 2.54 5.97
CA ARG A 132 -7.86 3.84 6.62
C ARG A 132 -9.23 4.43 6.36
N VAL A 133 -9.67 5.29 7.27
CA VAL A 133 -10.80 6.19 7.03
C VAL A 133 -10.27 7.58 6.72
N VAL A 134 -10.89 8.24 5.77
CA VAL A 134 -10.53 9.59 5.32
C VAL A 134 -11.77 10.47 5.29
N PRO A 135 -11.67 11.76 5.63
CA PRO A 135 -12.79 12.68 5.46
C PRO A 135 -13.30 12.68 4.01
N PRO A 136 -14.62 12.81 3.79
CA PRO A 136 -15.14 13.02 2.44
C PRO A 136 -14.60 14.33 1.87
N HIS A 137 -14.48 14.39 0.54
CA HIS A 137 -13.97 15.56 -0.17
C HIS A 137 -14.95 15.98 -1.28
N PRO A 138 -15.13 17.30 -1.54
CA PRO A 138 -16.00 17.78 -2.61
C PRO A 138 -15.67 17.21 -4.00
N ASP A 139 -14.38 17.04 -4.29
CA ASP A 139 -13.89 16.46 -5.56
C ASP A 139 -13.93 14.92 -5.60
N GLY A 140 -14.74 14.30 -4.73
CA GLY A 140 -14.94 12.86 -4.69
C GLY A 140 -13.71 12.06 -4.21
N PRO A 141 -13.62 10.76 -4.59
CA PRO A 141 -12.57 9.86 -4.12
C PRO A 141 -11.14 10.33 -4.41
N ALA A 142 -10.91 10.89 -5.62
CA ALA A 142 -9.60 11.38 -6.01
C ALA A 142 -9.14 12.54 -5.12
N GLY A 143 -10.03 13.52 -4.88
CA GLY A 143 -9.75 14.63 -3.96
C GLY A 143 -9.51 14.17 -2.53
N ALA A 144 -10.27 13.19 -2.04
CA ALA A 144 -10.08 12.63 -0.71
C ALA A 144 -8.73 11.92 -0.54
N VAL A 145 -8.30 11.16 -1.55
CA VAL A 145 -6.95 10.55 -1.57
C VAL A 145 -5.88 11.63 -1.53
N GLN A 146 -6.00 12.68 -2.35
CA GLN A 146 -5.04 13.78 -2.43
C GLN A 146 -4.97 14.58 -1.13
N ALA A 147 -6.10 14.91 -0.52
CA ALA A 147 -6.16 15.59 0.77
C ALA A 147 -5.54 14.73 1.88
N TRP A 148 -5.87 13.44 1.92
CA TRP A 148 -5.32 12.50 2.89
C TRP A 148 -3.81 12.36 2.79
N ILE A 149 -3.27 12.22 1.58
CA ILE A 149 -1.82 12.08 1.39
C ILE A 149 -1.08 13.39 1.66
N SER A 150 -1.66 14.53 1.26
CA SER A 150 -1.08 15.85 1.52
C SER A 150 -0.93 16.11 3.02
N GLY A 151 -1.96 15.83 3.82
CA GLY A 151 -1.88 15.97 5.28
C GLY A 151 -0.91 15.00 5.98
N ASN A 152 -0.33 14.04 5.26
CA ASN A 152 0.74 13.20 5.77
C ASN A 152 2.14 13.77 5.51
N ALA A 153 2.29 14.70 4.56
CA ALA A 153 3.55 15.38 4.26
C ALA A 153 4.04 16.23 5.45
N ASP A 154 3.14 16.72 6.30
CA ASP A 154 3.50 17.52 7.48
C ASP A 154 4.11 16.68 8.61
N LYS A 155 3.96 15.36 8.57
CA LYS A 155 4.41 14.44 9.63
C LYS A 155 5.85 14.00 9.40
N GLN A 156 6.76 14.96 9.24
CA GLN A 156 8.13 14.74 8.80
C GLN A 156 8.79 13.49 9.40
N ARG A 157 9.48 12.72 8.55
CA ARG A 157 10.26 11.53 8.92
C ARG A 157 9.46 10.39 9.56
N SER A 158 8.13 10.40 9.43
CA SER A 158 7.25 9.30 9.81
C SER A 158 6.90 8.38 8.63
N THR A 159 6.33 7.20 8.89
CA THR A 159 5.78 6.35 7.82
C THR A 159 4.78 7.09 6.91
N PRO A 160 3.81 7.86 7.45
CA PRO A 160 2.97 8.75 6.64
C PRO A 160 3.75 9.72 5.75
N TRP A 161 4.86 10.29 6.23
CA TRP A 161 5.68 11.19 5.41
C TRP A 161 6.35 10.46 4.24
N HIS A 162 6.95 9.29 4.49
CA HIS A 162 7.51 8.48 3.40
C HIS A 162 6.46 8.04 2.38
N LEU A 163 5.23 7.77 2.83
CA LEU A 163 4.10 7.50 1.95
C LEU A 163 3.80 8.70 1.05
N ALA A 164 3.77 9.92 1.61
CA ALA A 164 3.52 11.16 0.86
C ALA A 164 4.62 11.50 -0.15
N ARG A 165 5.80 10.91 -0.02
CA ARG A 165 6.90 11.06 -0.97
C ARG A 165 6.86 10.09 -2.14
N CYS A 166 6.00 9.08 -2.10
CA CYS A 166 5.88 8.11 -3.19
C CYS A 166 4.64 8.38 -4.03
N PRO A 167 4.66 8.01 -5.33
CA PRO A 167 3.46 7.99 -6.14
C PRO A 167 2.34 7.16 -5.50
N ILE A 168 1.09 7.52 -5.78
CA ILE A 168 -0.11 6.73 -5.47
C ILE A 168 -0.82 6.43 -6.78
N VAL A 169 -0.98 5.14 -7.07
CA VAL A 169 -1.69 4.66 -8.25
C VAL A 169 -3.01 4.03 -7.80
N ALA A 170 -4.11 4.40 -8.44
CA ALA A 170 -5.41 3.84 -8.13
C ALA A 170 -5.54 2.40 -8.62
N LEU A 171 -6.14 1.57 -7.77
CA LEU A 171 -6.59 0.21 -8.10
C LEU A 171 -8.12 0.18 -8.26
N TRP A 172 -8.82 1.06 -7.53
CA TRP A 172 -10.27 1.26 -7.61
C TRP A 172 -10.62 2.72 -7.27
N PRO A 173 -11.63 3.33 -7.92
CA PRO A 173 -12.37 2.80 -9.08
C PRO A 173 -11.58 2.90 -10.39
N ASP A 174 -10.72 3.92 -10.53
CA ASP A 174 -10.03 4.24 -11.78
C ASP A 174 -8.66 3.53 -11.83
N LEU A 175 -8.64 2.28 -12.29
CA LEU A 175 -7.45 1.44 -12.32
C LEU A 175 -6.30 2.09 -13.12
N GLY A 176 -5.12 2.20 -12.51
CA GLY A 176 -3.92 2.72 -13.16
C GLY A 176 -3.75 4.24 -13.06
N ASP A 177 -4.78 4.97 -12.64
CA ASP A 177 -4.71 6.43 -12.54
C ASP A 177 -3.71 6.89 -11.48
N LEU A 178 -2.85 7.84 -11.86
CA LEU A 178 -1.92 8.48 -10.93
C LEU A 178 -2.67 9.51 -10.08
N ARG A 179 -2.96 9.18 -8.82
CA ARG A 179 -3.67 10.07 -7.89
C ARG A 179 -2.76 11.09 -7.22
N TRP A 180 -1.50 10.73 -7.06
CA TRP A 180 -0.48 11.56 -6.42
C TRP A 180 0.88 11.23 -7.02
N LYS A 181 1.63 12.24 -7.46
CA LYS A 181 2.95 12.05 -8.07
C LYS A 181 4.07 11.93 -7.04
N GLY A 182 3.87 12.46 -5.83
CA GLY A 182 4.96 12.80 -4.91
C GLY A 182 5.32 14.29 -5.00
N PRO A 183 6.12 14.80 -4.05
CA PRO A 183 6.59 16.18 -4.08
C PRO A 183 7.57 16.39 -5.24
N ALA A 184 7.66 17.64 -5.71
CA ALA A 184 8.57 17.99 -6.81
C ALA A 184 10.05 17.83 -6.45
N ASP A 185 10.38 17.88 -5.16
CA ASP A 185 11.73 17.67 -4.62
C ASP A 185 12.09 16.18 -4.44
N ASP A 186 11.26 15.27 -4.95
CA ASP A 186 11.56 13.84 -4.83
C ASP A 186 12.69 13.42 -5.77
N VAL A 187 13.77 12.94 -5.15
CA VAL A 187 14.99 12.53 -5.86
C VAL A 187 14.86 11.06 -6.28
N ALA A 188 15.12 10.79 -7.56
CA ALA A 188 15.17 9.44 -8.12
C ALA A 188 16.10 8.51 -7.31
N GLY A 189 15.71 7.26 -7.11
CA GLY A 189 16.54 6.25 -6.43
C GLY A 189 16.70 6.37 -4.91
N VAL A 190 16.20 7.41 -4.24
CA VAL A 190 16.32 7.53 -2.78
C VAL A 190 15.38 6.54 -2.07
N GLU A 191 15.97 5.63 -1.29
CA GLU A 191 15.21 4.65 -0.50
C GLU A 191 14.54 5.28 0.73
N LYS A 192 13.53 4.58 1.25
CA LYS A 192 12.88 4.93 2.52
C LYS A 192 13.92 4.95 3.64
N GLY A 193 14.21 6.15 4.16
CA GLY A 193 15.18 6.38 5.23
C GLY A 193 16.51 7.00 4.76
N ALA A 194 16.70 7.16 3.45
CA ALA A 194 17.90 7.77 2.85
C ALA A 194 17.72 9.25 2.46
N TYR A 195 16.58 9.87 2.81
CA TYR A 195 16.39 11.31 2.62
C TYR A 195 17.31 12.06 3.59
N GLU A 196 18.17 12.93 3.06
CA GLU A 196 19.09 13.76 3.84
C GLU A 196 18.32 14.68 4.81
N ARG A 197 18.97 15.00 5.94
CA ARG A 197 18.36 15.63 7.12
C ARG A 197 18.04 17.10 6.90
#